data_AF-A0A0K2U7M4-F1
#
_entry.id   AF-A0A0K2U7M4-F1
#
_cell.length_a   1.000
_cell.length_b   1.000
_cell.length_c   1.000
_cell.angle_alpha   90.00
_cell.angle_beta   90.00
_cell.angle_gamma   90.00
#
_symmetry.space_group_name_H-M   'P 1'
#
loop_
_entity.id
_entity.type
_entity.pdbx_description
1 polymer ?
#
loop_
_entity_poly.entity_id
_entity_poly.type
_entity_poly.pdbx_seq_one_letter_code
_entity_poly.pdbx_strand_id
1 'polypeptide(L)'
;MDVFLMVRRCETTIFLDAKETTSVLELKKMIEGITKRSPGDQRLFNKDDQIMEDDKSLSDYGLNANVAKAQFPAEVGLAYKDSATNTYEDLKKTPYSSPPELPDAMKPGQEAATAE
;
A
#
# COMPACT_ATOMS: atom_id res chain seq x y z
N MET A 1 -10.12 0.29 -15.86
CA MET A 1 -9.75 1.66 -15.46
C MET A 1 -8.44 1.62 -14.69
N ASP A 2 -7.71 2.74 -14.57
CA ASP A 2 -6.45 2.79 -13.80
C ASP A 2 -6.74 2.83 -12.29
N VAL A 3 -5.88 2.17 -11.53
CA VAL A 3 -5.88 2.12 -10.06
C VAL A 3 -4.51 2.51 -9.55
N PHE A 4 -4.49 3.28 -8.46
CA PHE A 4 -3.26 3.75 -7.84
C PHE A 4 -3.02 2.97 -6.55
N LEU A 5 -1.84 2.38 -6.43
CA LEU A 5 -1.50 1.45 -5.38
C LEU A 5 -0.34 1.98 -4.53
N MET A 6 -0.37 1.61 -3.25
CA MET A 6 0.68 1.82 -2.29
C MET A 6 1.11 0.45 -1.76
N VAL A 7 2.17 -0.11 -2.36
CA VAL A 7 2.72 -1.40 -1.93
C VAL A 7 3.63 -1.18 -0.73
N ARG A 8 3.33 -1.83 0.40
CA ARG A 8 4.01 -1.58 1.68
C ARG A 8 4.62 -2.84 2.27
N ARG A 9 5.87 -2.71 2.73
CA ARG A 9 6.63 -3.73 3.44
C ARG A 9 7.64 -3.07 4.38
N CYS A 10 7.62 -3.39 5.66
CA CYS A 10 8.45 -2.75 6.68
C CYS A 10 8.36 -1.21 6.55
N GLU A 11 9.47 -0.54 6.30
CA GLU A 11 9.55 0.92 6.06
C GLU A 11 9.52 1.29 4.58
N THR A 12 9.43 0.29 3.68
CA THR A 12 9.35 0.50 2.24
C THR A 12 7.91 0.77 1.82
N THR A 13 7.71 1.84 1.03
CA THR A 13 6.46 2.16 0.35
C THR A 13 6.76 2.43 -1.12
N ILE A 14 6.08 1.71 -2.01
CA ILE A 14 6.21 1.88 -3.47
C ILE A 14 4.86 2.36 -4.00
N PHE A 15 4.86 3.49 -4.69
CA PHE A 15 3.70 3.98 -5.43
C PHE A 15 3.77 3.53 -6.87
N LEU A 16 2.69 2.93 -7.36
CA LEU A 16 2.58 2.46 -8.73
C LEU A 16 1.12 2.49 -9.18
N ASP A 17 0.90 2.62 -10.47
CA ASP A 17 -0.40 2.48 -11.09
C ASP A 17 -0.48 1.20 -11.93
N ALA A 18 -1.69 0.67 -12.06
CA ALA A 18 -2.01 -0.50 -12.87
C ALA A 18 -3.44 -0.40 -13.40
N LYS A 19 -3.84 -1.30 -14.28
CA LYS A 19 -5.27 -1.45 -14.63
C LYS A 19 -5.94 -2.28 -13.53
N GLU A 20 -7.19 -2.01 -13.20
CA GLU A 20 -7.95 -2.85 -12.25
C GLU A 20 -8.07 -4.32 -12.72
N THR A 21 -7.92 -4.56 -14.02
CA THR A 21 -7.90 -5.89 -14.65
C THR A 21 -6.52 -6.55 -14.64
N THR A 22 -5.46 -5.84 -14.23
CA THR A 22 -4.12 -6.40 -14.08
C THR A 22 -4.16 -7.55 -13.09
N SER A 23 -3.46 -8.63 -13.42
CA SER A 23 -3.36 -9.80 -12.53
C SER A 23 -2.41 -9.53 -11.37
N VAL A 24 -2.58 -10.27 -10.27
CA VAL A 24 -1.66 -10.23 -9.14
C VAL A 24 -0.24 -10.63 -9.58
N LEU A 25 -0.12 -11.60 -10.49
CA LEU A 25 1.18 -11.99 -11.06
C LEU A 25 1.87 -10.85 -11.80
N GLU A 26 1.13 -10.08 -12.61
CA GLU A 26 1.68 -8.92 -13.31
C GLU A 26 2.10 -7.82 -12.32
N LEU A 27 1.32 -7.58 -11.27
CA LEU A 27 1.71 -6.66 -10.20
C LEU A 27 3.01 -7.10 -9.53
N LYS A 28 3.18 -8.39 -9.24
CA LYS A 28 4.45 -8.93 -8.70
C LYS A 28 5.63 -8.71 -9.65
N LYS A 29 5.44 -8.81 -10.98
CA LYS A 29 6.49 -8.50 -11.98
C LYS A 29 6.84 -7.01 -11.99
N MET A 30 5.88 -6.11 -11.79
CA MET A 30 6.15 -4.67 -11.64
C MET A 30 7.01 -4.42 -10.39
N ILE A 31 6.66 -5.06 -9.27
CA ILE A 31 7.41 -5.00 -8.01
C ILE A 31 8.80 -5.62 -8.17
N GLU A 32 8.95 -6.71 -8.92
CA GLU A 32 10.24 -7.31 -9.27
C GLU A 32 11.13 -6.31 -10.02
N GLY A 33 10.57 -5.56 -10.96
CA GLY A 33 11.28 -4.52 -11.70
C GLY A 33 11.99 -3.51 -10.79
N ILE A 34 11.40 -3.21 -9.62
CA ILE A 34 11.89 -2.25 -8.63
C ILE A 34 12.79 -2.92 -7.59
N THR A 35 12.33 -4.04 -7.02
CA THR A 35 12.91 -4.68 -5.82
C THR A 35 13.89 -5.80 -6.14
N LYS A 36 13.91 -6.25 -7.40
CA LYS A 36 14.69 -7.39 -7.90
C LYS A 36 14.42 -8.72 -7.17
N ARG A 37 13.23 -8.85 -6.58
CA ARG A 37 12.73 -10.10 -6.00
C ARG A 37 11.81 -10.80 -6.99
N SER A 38 12.01 -12.09 -7.23
CA SER A 38 11.18 -12.83 -8.18
C SER A 38 9.71 -12.88 -7.73
N PRO A 39 8.73 -12.98 -8.63
CA PRO A 39 7.32 -13.11 -8.24
C PRO A 39 7.03 -14.30 -7.31
N GLY A 40 7.79 -15.38 -7.43
CA GLY A 40 7.67 -16.57 -6.57
C GLY A 40 8.18 -16.34 -5.14
N ASP A 41 8.99 -15.31 -4.93
CA ASP A 41 9.46 -14.89 -3.61
C ASP A 41 8.63 -13.74 -3.03
N GLN A 42 7.54 -13.36 -3.70
CA GLN A 42 6.64 -12.29 -3.26
C GLN A 42 5.29 -12.84 -2.86
N ARG A 43 4.77 -12.35 -1.73
CA ARG A 43 3.39 -12.57 -1.30
C ARG A 43 2.71 -11.22 -1.10
N LEU A 44 1.59 -11.04 -1.80
CA LEU A 44 0.79 -9.82 -1.73
C LEU A 44 -0.45 -10.04 -0.88
N PHE A 45 -0.88 -8.98 -0.20
CA PHE A 45 -2.03 -8.97 0.68
C PHE A 45 -2.94 -7.79 0.36
N ASN A 46 -4.25 -8.01 0.39
CA ASN A 46 -5.22 -6.93 0.29
C ASN A 46 -5.33 -6.15 1.63
N LYS A 47 -6.24 -5.17 1.68
CA LYS A 47 -6.49 -4.35 2.88
C LYS A 47 -6.93 -5.14 4.12
N ASP A 48 -7.50 -6.32 3.92
CA ASP A 48 -8.02 -7.21 4.98
C ASP A 48 -6.97 -8.28 5.35
N ASP A 49 -5.72 -8.07 4.94
CA ASP A 49 -4.57 -8.97 5.10
C ASP A 49 -4.83 -10.39 4.53
N GLN A 50 -5.71 -10.49 3.53
CA GLN A 50 -5.93 -11.73 2.76
C GLN A 50 -4.84 -11.88 1.70
N ILE A 51 -4.26 -13.09 1.60
CA ILE A 51 -3.30 -13.44 0.55
C ILE A 51 -3.95 -13.35 -0.82
N MET A 52 -3.25 -12.69 -1.75
CA MET A 52 -3.68 -12.51 -3.13
C MET A 52 -3.14 -13.64 -4.03
N GLU A 53 -4.01 -14.21 -4.86
CA GLU A 53 -3.74 -15.32 -5.79
C GLU A 53 -3.31 -14.79 -7.16
N ASP A 54 -2.31 -15.42 -7.78
CA ASP A 54 -1.62 -14.92 -8.98
C ASP A 54 -2.52 -14.76 -10.22
N ASP A 55 -3.56 -15.59 -10.34
CA ASP A 55 -4.51 -15.63 -11.46
C ASP A 55 -5.69 -14.65 -11.32
N LYS A 56 -5.86 -14.07 -10.13
CA LYS A 56 -6.91 -13.08 -9.87
C LYS A 56 -6.50 -11.70 -10.33
N SER A 57 -7.49 -10.86 -10.61
CA SER A 57 -7.24 -9.45 -10.91
C SER A 57 -7.20 -8.60 -9.64
N LEU A 58 -6.70 -7.37 -9.76
CA LEU A 58 -6.78 -6.39 -8.68
C LEU A 58 -8.23 -6.09 -8.27
N SER A 59 -9.16 -6.06 -9.23
CA SER A 59 -10.58 -5.82 -8.96
C SER A 59 -11.22 -6.91 -8.11
N ASP A 60 -10.77 -8.17 -8.22
CA ASP A 60 -11.26 -9.29 -7.41
C ASP A 60 -10.98 -9.07 -5.91
N TYR A 61 -9.95 -8.30 -5.59
CA TYR A 61 -9.60 -7.88 -4.22
C TYR A 61 -10.12 -6.48 -3.85
N GLY A 62 -11.06 -5.94 -4.63
CA GLY A 62 -11.68 -4.64 -4.38
C GLY A 62 -10.80 -3.43 -4.74
N LEU A 63 -9.67 -3.65 -5.42
CA LEU A 63 -8.80 -2.59 -5.91
C LEU A 63 -9.32 -2.10 -7.27
N ASN A 64 -10.30 -1.22 -7.23
CA ASN A 64 -10.93 -0.61 -8.42
C ASN A 64 -10.77 0.92 -8.40
N ALA A 65 -11.09 1.58 -9.51
CA ALA A 65 -10.85 3.02 -9.68
C ALA A 65 -11.68 3.92 -8.74
N ASN A 66 -12.76 3.41 -8.13
CA ASN A 66 -13.54 4.17 -7.16
C ASN A 66 -12.86 4.22 -5.79
N VAL A 67 -12.07 3.21 -5.45
CA VAL A 67 -11.39 3.09 -4.15
C VAL A 67 -9.94 3.54 -4.26
N ALA A 68 -9.22 3.11 -5.30
CA ALA A 68 -7.79 3.31 -5.50
C ALA A 68 -7.51 4.52 -6.39
N LYS A 69 -7.73 5.73 -5.87
CA LYS A 69 -7.57 7.01 -6.59
C LYS A 69 -6.15 7.56 -6.48
N ALA A 70 -5.74 8.45 -7.39
CA ALA A 70 -4.40 9.05 -7.36
C ALA A 70 -4.07 9.75 -6.04
N GLN A 71 -5.03 10.51 -5.49
CA GLN A 71 -4.91 11.21 -4.21
C GLN A 71 -5.13 10.30 -2.99
N PHE A 72 -5.68 9.10 -3.21
CA PHE A 72 -5.97 8.12 -2.16
C PHE A 72 -5.68 6.71 -2.69
N PRO A 73 -4.39 6.36 -2.86
CA PRO A 73 -4.01 5.08 -3.40
C PRO A 73 -4.36 3.95 -2.42
N ALA A 74 -4.75 2.80 -2.96
CA ALA A 74 -5.10 1.64 -2.15
C ALA A 74 -3.84 0.91 -1.66
N GLU A 75 -3.85 0.49 -0.39
CA GLU A 75 -2.74 -0.22 0.22
C GLU A 75 -2.71 -1.69 -0.22
N VAL A 76 -1.53 -2.19 -0.56
CA VAL A 76 -1.24 -3.60 -0.80
C VAL A 76 -0.06 -4.02 0.07
N GLY A 77 -0.24 -5.03 0.91
CA GLY A 77 0.84 -5.58 1.72
C GLY A 77 1.79 -6.43 0.88
N LEU A 78 3.09 -6.37 1.18
CA LEU A 78 4.11 -7.21 0.55
C LEU A 78 4.94 -7.91 1.64
N ALA A 79 5.15 -9.21 1.47
CA ALA A 79 6.10 -10.01 2.24
C ALA A 79 6.98 -10.83 1.30
N TYR A 80 8.24 -11.02 1.68
CA TYR A 80 9.18 -11.85 0.93
C TYR A 80 9.32 -13.25 1.50
N LYS A 81 9.67 -14.18 0.61
CA LYS A 81 10.16 -15.50 0.98
C LYS A 81 11.63 -15.40 1.40
N ASP A 82 11.94 -15.98 2.55
CA ASP A 82 13.31 -16.14 3.03
C ASP A 82 13.98 -17.31 2.30
N SER A 83 15.12 -17.04 1.68
CA SER A 83 15.90 -18.01 0.91
C SER A 83 16.53 -19.10 1.78
N ALA A 84 16.78 -18.85 3.07
CA ALA A 84 17.40 -19.83 3.97
C ALA A 84 16.36 -20.83 4.50
N THR A 85 15.18 -20.35 4.87
CA THR A 85 14.13 -21.14 5.53
C THR A 85 13.05 -21.63 4.56
N ASN A 86 12.99 -21.07 3.35
CA ASN A 86 11.91 -21.30 2.37
C ASN A 86 10.51 -20.93 2.88
N THR A 87 10.41 -20.15 3.95
CA THR A 87 9.15 -19.63 4.50
C THR A 87 8.97 -18.17 4.13
N TYR A 88 7.72 -17.70 4.15
CA TYR A 88 7.44 -16.27 3.98
C TYR A 88 7.58 -15.56 5.31
N GLU A 89 8.13 -14.34 5.28
CA GLU A 89 8.12 -13.46 6.44
C GLU A 89 6.67 -13.03 6.78
N ASP A 90 6.46 -12.65 8.03
CA ASP A 90 5.18 -12.09 8.46
C ASP A 90 4.94 -10.74 7.77
N LEU A 91 3.67 -10.45 7.48
CA LEU A 91 3.28 -9.14 6.95
C LEU A 91 3.57 -8.06 8.00
N LYS A 92 4.59 -7.23 7.73
CA LYS A 92 4.96 -6.09 8.58
C LYS A 92 4.84 -4.79 7.81
N LYS A 93 4.10 -3.82 8.36
CA LYS A 93 3.94 -2.47 7.80
C LYS A 93 4.23 -1.46 8.91
N THR A 94 5.34 -0.72 8.83
CA THR A 94 5.68 0.28 9.85
C THR A 94 4.71 1.47 9.73
N PRO A 95 3.99 1.87 10.79
CA PRO A 95 3.13 3.04 10.76
C PRO A 95 3.91 4.30 10.37
N TYR A 96 3.28 5.22 9.64
CA TYR A 96 3.87 6.54 9.43
C TYR A 96 3.94 7.31 10.75
N SER A 97 4.75 8.36 10.77
CA SER A 97 4.78 9.29 11.90
C SER A 97 3.40 9.92 12.11
N SER A 98 3.08 10.20 13.37
CA SER A 98 1.90 10.99 13.70
C SER A 98 2.19 12.48 13.49
N PRO A 99 1.23 13.27 13.00
CA PRO A 99 1.39 14.71 12.89
C PRO A 99 1.58 15.33 14.29
N PRO A 100 2.27 16.48 14.39
CA PRO A 100 2.36 17.23 15.64
C PRO A 100 0.98 17.79 16.03
N GLU A 101 0.88 18.28 17.28
CA GLU A 101 -0.31 18.99 17.70
C GLU A 101 -0.55 20.24 16.83
N LEU A 102 -1.82 20.47 16.48
CA LEU A 102 -2.24 21.66 15.74
C LEU A 102 -1.91 22.92 16.56
N PRO A 103 -1.20 23.90 15.97
CA PRO A 103 -0.99 25.19 16.62
C PRO A 103 -2.32 25.87 16.97
N ASP A 104 -2.33 26.64 18.06
CA ASP A 104 -3.53 27.34 18.54
C ASP A 104 -4.17 28.24 17.46
N ALA A 105 -3.37 28.94 16.66
CA ALA A 105 -3.85 29.77 15.55
C ALA A 105 -4.60 29.00 14.44
N MET A 106 -4.46 27.67 14.39
CA MET A 106 -5.13 26.81 13.43
C MET A 106 -6.28 25.99 14.05
N LYS A 107 -6.53 26.13 15.37
CA LYS A 107 -7.65 25.47 16.04
C LYS A 107 -8.95 26.24 15.73
N PRO A 108 -10.00 25.56 15.20
CA PRO A 108 -11.28 26.22 14.97
C PRO A 108 -11.86 26.81 16.27
N GLY A 109 -12.21 28.09 16.26
CA GLY A 109 -12.83 28.77 17.40
C GLY A 109 -11.91 29.61 18.30
N GLN A 110 -10.64 29.81 17.92
CA GLN A 110 -9.72 30.75 18.60
C GLN A 110 -9.47 32.05 17.82
N GLU A 111 -10.46 32.54 17.06
CA GLU A 111 -10.49 33.95 16.67
C GLU A 111 -11.07 34.78 17.83
N ALA A 112 -10.29 35.75 18.32
CA ALA A 112 -10.56 36.71 19.39
C ALA A 112 -10.24 36.29 20.84
N ALA A 113 -8.94 36.15 21.15
CA ALA A 113 -8.43 36.37 22.50
C ALA A 113 -7.03 37.02 22.50
N THR A 114 -6.82 38.02 21.64
CA THR A 114 -5.69 38.95 21.73
C THR A 114 -6.18 40.36 21.40
N ALA A 115 -6.97 40.90 22.31
CA ALA A 115 -7.20 42.33 22.45
C ALA A 115 -7.36 42.63 23.95
N GLU A 116 -6.24 42.73 24.66
CA GLU A 116 -5.97 43.77 25.67
C GLU A 116 -4.47 43.86 25.96
#